data_AF-A0A9W7FJ49-F1
#
_entry.id   AF-A0A9W7FJ49-F1
#
_cell.length_a   1.000
_cell.length_b   1.000
_cell.length_c   1.000
_cell.angle_alpha   90.00
_cell.angle_beta   90.00
_cell.angle_gamma   90.00
#
_symmetry.space_group_name_H-M   'P 1'
#
loop_
_entity.id
_entity.type
_entity.pdbx_description
1 polymer ?
#
loop_
_entity_poly.entity_id
_entity_poly.type
_entity_poly.pdbx_seq_one_letter_code
_entity_poly.pdbx_strand_id
1 'polypeptide(L)'
;MNTFLLLSWLGLLWGVEAGVPYSCPAATIGAADEPYLDLLRELVPDGIAHTGGPAFDEHLKGVMLVLRSWNCSKDVQLSGLFHSIYGTEGFQGHSIPFTRRGEIRAKIGNRAEILAYTFCVIDRLSLDESVRAEFEGGGGRKLKARADLGAFTIDLSDEEFHDFVELTLGDWLEQVESASLKENPLFRWKVGQAWCYRRQAYKNMSKYLGKEAEYEEVFAKEREEWKEWEQIKTPPMSDEAREIERRNERIMLLSEVRKIGI
;
A
#
# COMPACT_ATOMS: atom_id res chain seq x y z
N MET A 1 -11.89 -32.42 -15.19
CA MET A 1 -13.07 -31.54 -15.15
C MET A 1 -13.45 -31.31 -13.70
N ASN A 2 -13.10 -30.15 -13.15
CA ASN A 2 -13.78 -29.55 -12.00
C ASN A 2 -13.31 -28.09 -11.89
N THR A 3 -13.97 -27.23 -12.66
CA THR A 3 -13.65 -25.82 -12.85
C THR A 3 -14.66 -24.93 -12.12
N PHE A 4 -15.12 -25.32 -10.92
CA PHE A 4 -16.29 -24.69 -10.27
C PHE A 4 -16.13 -24.30 -8.79
N LEU A 5 -14.91 -24.12 -8.28
CA LEU A 5 -14.68 -23.69 -6.89
C LEU A 5 -13.78 -22.45 -6.72
N LEU A 6 -13.75 -21.54 -7.71
CA LEU A 6 -12.88 -20.34 -7.70
C LEU A 6 -13.62 -19.00 -7.57
N LEU A 7 -14.90 -18.98 -7.20
CA LEU A 7 -15.75 -17.77 -7.31
C LEU A 7 -16.31 -17.20 -5.99
N SER A 8 -15.64 -17.36 -4.83
CA SER A 8 -16.18 -16.76 -3.58
C SER A 8 -15.19 -16.04 -2.65
N TRP A 9 -14.03 -15.59 -3.14
CA TRP A 9 -12.99 -14.96 -2.28
C TRP A 9 -12.56 -13.56 -2.70
N LEU A 10 -13.40 -12.84 -3.42
CA LEU A 10 -12.97 -11.71 -4.23
C LEU A 10 -13.88 -10.47 -4.05
N GLY A 11 -14.32 -10.15 -2.85
CA GLY A 11 -15.11 -8.91 -2.60
C GLY A 11 -14.68 -8.13 -1.35
N LEU A 12 -13.63 -8.58 -0.67
CA LEU A 12 -13.39 -8.27 0.74
C LEU A 12 -12.44 -7.09 0.98
N LEU A 13 -11.83 -6.52 -0.07
CA LEU A 13 -10.95 -5.36 0.10
C LEU A 13 -11.64 -4.04 -0.26
N TRP A 14 -12.52 -4.00 -1.26
CA TRP A 14 -12.88 -2.71 -1.89
C TRP A 14 -14.37 -2.52 -2.24
N GLY A 15 -15.28 -3.43 -1.85
CA GLY A 15 -16.72 -3.35 -2.18
C GLY A 15 -17.41 -1.99 -1.92
N VAL A 16 -17.79 -1.35 -3.03
CA VAL A 16 -18.97 -0.51 -3.37
C VAL A 16 -19.53 0.46 -2.32
N GLU A 17 -18.76 1.48 -1.97
CA GLU A 17 -19.17 2.90 -1.93
C GLU A 17 -17.88 3.71 -1.70
N ALA A 18 -17.54 4.57 -2.66
CA ALA A 18 -16.36 5.41 -2.54
C ALA A 18 -16.59 6.39 -1.37
N GLY A 19 -15.89 6.20 -0.26
CA GLY A 19 -15.70 7.28 0.70
C GLY A 19 -15.06 8.47 -0.02
N VAL A 20 -15.34 9.69 0.41
CA VAL A 20 -14.74 10.89 -0.19
C VAL A 20 -13.23 10.77 -0.02
N PRO A 21 -12.43 10.59 -1.10
CA PRO A 21 -11.00 10.39 -0.96
C PRO A 21 -10.37 11.61 -0.28
N TYR A 22 -9.22 11.41 0.35
CA TYR A 22 -8.33 12.52 0.68
C TYR A 22 -7.86 13.17 -0.63
N SER A 23 -8.68 14.04 -1.20
CA SER A 23 -8.35 14.82 -2.39
C SER A 23 -8.00 16.23 -1.93
N CYS A 24 -6.75 16.63 -2.14
CA CYS A 24 -6.47 18.05 -2.23
C CYS A 24 -7.29 18.60 -3.43
N PRO A 25 -8.19 19.57 -3.23
CA PRO A 25 -9.18 19.98 -4.24
C PRO A 25 -8.58 20.58 -5.54
N ALA A 26 -7.26 20.77 -5.61
CA ALA A 26 -6.58 21.31 -6.79
C ALA A 26 -6.06 20.24 -7.77
N ALA A 27 -5.84 19.00 -7.32
CA ALA A 27 -5.28 17.95 -8.17
C ALA A 27 -6.42 17.17 -8.86
N THR A 28 -6.41 17.15 -10.18
CA THR A 28 -7.40 16.42 -11.00
C THR A 28 -6.72 15.55 -12.03
N ILE A 29 -7.38 14.45 -12.43
CA ILE A 29 -6.96 13.64 -13.57
C ILE A 29 -7.13 14.49 -14.83
N GLY A 30 -6.09 14.55 -15.67
CA GLY A 30 -6.09 15.35 -16.90
C GLY A 30 -5.89 14.51 -18.16
N ALA A 31 -6.06 15.12 -19.33
CA ALA A 31 -5.89 14.44 -20.62
C ALA A 31 -4.50 13.79 -20.81
N ALA A 32 -3.46 14.33 -20.17
CA ALA A 32 -2.11 13.76 -20.19
C ALA A 32 -1.98 12.43 -19.40
N ASP A 33 -2.98 12.09 -18.59
CA ASP A 33 -3.01 10.86 -17.80
C ASP A 33 -3.70 9.71 -18.54
N GLU A 34 -4.54 10.00 -19.55
CA GLU A 34 -5.35 8.97 -20.25
C GLU A 34 -4.54 7.82 -20.87
N PRO A 35 -3.38 8.04 -21.52
CA PRO A 35 -2.59 6.92 -22.02
C PRO A 35 -2.19 5.89 -20.94
N TYR A 36 -2.03 6.34 -19.70
CA TYR A 36 -1.69 5.47 -18.56
C TYR A 36 -2.93 4.79 -17.97
N LEU A 37 -4.07 5.47 -17.99
CA LEU A 37 -5.35 4.88 -17.58
C LEU A 37 -5.81 3.82 -18.58
N ASP A 38 -5.63 4.05 -19.87
CA ASP A 38 -5.86 3.06 -20.92
C ASP A 38 -4.96 1.84 -20.75
N LEU A 39 -3.67 2.05 -20.46
CA LEU A 39 -2.75 0.96 -20.16
C LEU A 39 -3.20 0.18 -18.91
N LEU A 40 -3.64 0.86 -17.85
CA LEU A 40 -4.14 0.20 -16.65
C LEU A 40 -5.36 -0.69 -16.95
N ARG A 41 -6.32 -0.17 -17.74
CA ARG A 41 -7.50 -0.93 -18.20
C ARG A 41 -7.13 -2.14 -19.07
N GLU A 42 -6.11 -2.01 -19.92
CA GLU A 42 -5.59 -3.11 -20.73
C GLU A 42 -4.97 -4.22 -19.86
N LEU A 43 -4.21 -3.83 -18.83
CA LEU A 43 -3.49 -4.76 -17.96
C LEU A 43 -4.39 -5.42 -16.92
N VAL A 44 -5.46 -4.75 -16.50
CA VAL A 44 -6.41 -5.25 -15.51
C VAL A 44 -7.81 -5.35 -16.15
N PRO A 45 -8.11 -6.45 -16.87
CA PRO A 45 -9.40 -6.59 -17.57
C PRO A 45 -10.59 -6.52 -16.61
N ASP A 46 -11.71 -5.99 -17.09
CA ASP A 46 -12.97 -5.77 -16.33
C ASP A 46 -13.43 -7.00 -15.53
N GLY A 47 -13.24 -8.22 -16.07
CA GLY A 47 -13.59 -9.47 -15.39
C GLY A 47 -12.79 -9.77 -14.12
N ILE A 48 -11.65 -9.08 -13.92
CA ILE A 48 -10.80 -9.11 -12.73
C ILE A 48 -10.93 -7.80 -11.93
N ALA A 49 -11.28 -6.69 -12.59
CA ALA A 49 -11.60 -5.40 -11.94
C ALA A 49 -12.71 -5.51 -10.88
N HIS A 50 -13.56 -6.54 -10.97
CA HIS A 50 -14.71 -6.72 -10.08
C HIS A 50 -14.43 -7.56 -8.83
N THR A 51 -13.16 -7.73 -8.46
CA THR A 51 -12.82 -8.28 -7.15
C THR A 51 -12.66 -7.21 -6.05
N GLY A 52 -12.66 -5.95 -6.50
CA GLY A 52 -12.64 -4.75 -5.68
C GLY A 52 -13.67 -3.67 -6.07
N GLY A 53 -14.24 -3.72 -7.27
CA GLY A 53 -15.26 -2.74 -7.71
C GLY A 53 -14.67 -1.35 -8.03
N PRO A 54 -15.53 -0.36 -8.38
CA PRO A 54 -15.11 1.00 -8.76
C PRO A 54 -14.16 1.67 -7.77
N ALA A 55 -14.18 1.26 -6.51
CA ALA A 55 -13.31 1.79 -5.46
C ALA A 55 -11.82 1.48 -5.67
N PHE A 56 -11.45 0.41 -6.39
CA PHE A 56 -10.03 0.11 -6.65
C PHE A 56 -9.43 1.07 -7.68
N ASP A 57 -10.10 1.27 -8.82
CA ASP A 57 -9.65 2.22 -9.83
C ASP A 57 -9.65 3.65 -9.30
N GLU A 58 -10.66 4.01 -8.49
CA GLU A 58 -10.71 5.31 -7.81
C GLU A 58 -9.60 5.45 -6.77
N HIS A 59 -9.24 4.39 -6.03
CA HIS A 59 -8.08 4.38 -5.14
C HIS A 59 -6.77 4.62 -5.90
N LEU A 60 -6.51 3.91 -7.01
CA LEU A 60 -5.28 4.10 -7.78
C LEU A 60 -5.14 5.53 -8.33
N LYS A 61 -6.25 6.10 -8.82
CA LYS A 61 -6.31 7.52 -9.21
C LYS A 61 -6.11 8.43 -8.00
N GLY A 62 -6.74 8.12 -6.88
CA GLY A 62 -6.63 8.85 -5.61
C GLY A 62 -5.19 8.97 -5.17
N VAL A 63 -4.44 7.86 -5.13
CA VAL A 63 -3.02 7.85 -4.74
C VAL A 63 -2.19 8.73 -5.66
N MET A 64 -2.40 8.63 -6.97
CA MET A 64 -1.74 9.49 -7.96
C MET A 64 -2.06 10.98 -7.72
N LEU A 65 -3.29 11.32 -7.32
CA LEU A 65 -3.69 12.70 -7.00
C LEU A 65 -3.10 13.18 -5.68
N VAL A 66 -2.97 12.32 -4.67
CA VAL A 66 -2.27 12.65 -3.41
C VAL A 66 -0.81 13.02 -3.72
N LEU A 67 -0.09 12.16 -4.43
CA LEU A 67 1.30 12.39 -4.83
C LEU A 67 1.44 13.64 -5.72
N ARG A 68 0.47 13.89 -6.62
CA ARG A 68 0.43 15.12 -7.41
C ARG A 68 0.26 16.36 -6.54
N SER A 69 -0.60 16.30 -5.52
CA SER A 69 -0.84 17.44 -4.62
C SER A 69 0.39 17.77 -3.76
N TRP A 70 1.25 16.78 -3.55
CA TRP A 70 2.55 16.93 -2.90
C TRP A 70 3.64 17.44 -3.83
N ASN A 71 3.31 17.73 -5.09
CA ASN A 71 4.24 18.11 -6.16
C ASN A 71 5.32 17.05 -6.43
N CYS A 72 5.04 15.78 -6.16
CA CYS A 72 5.95 14.68 -6.50
C CYS A 72 6.16 14.62 -8.02
N SER A 73 7.30 14.07 -8.44
CA SER A 73 7.63 13.93 -9.86
C SER A 73 6.60 13.08 -10.62
N LYS A 74 6.56 13.21 -11.95
CA LYS A 74 5.64 12.40 -12.78
C LYS A 74 5.88 10.90 -12.58
N ASP A 75 7.12 10.48 -12.36
CA ASP A 75 7.47 9.08 -12.11
C ASP A 75 6.87 8.57 -10.80
N VAL A 76 6.87 9.39 -9.73
CA VAL A 76 6.24 9.05 -8.45
C VAL A 76 4.71 9.04 -8.55
N GLN A 77 4.12 9.99 -9.27
CA GLN A 77 2.68 9.98 -9.54
C GLN A 77 2.27 8.70 -10.29
N LEU A 78 3.04 8.30 -11.32
CA LEU A 78 2.79 7.07 -12.07
C LEU A 78 3.04 5.83 -11.22
N SER A 79 4.05 5.81 -10.34
CA SER A 79 4.21 4.69 -9.43
C SER A 79 2.98 4.50 -8.54
N GLY A 80 2.33 5.59 -8.09
CA GLY A 80 1.04 5.57 -7.40
C GLY A 80 -0.08 4.89 -8.19
N LEU A 81 -0.20 5.17 -9.49
CA LEU A 81 -1.20 4.56 -10.36
C LEU A 81 -0.97 3.06 -10.60
N PHE A 82 0.28 2.59 -10.52
CA PHE A 82 0.68 1.22 -10.84
C PHE A 82 1.17 0.42 -9.61
N HIS A 83 1.07 0.97 -8.40
CA HIS A 83 1.80 0.48 -7.21
C HIS A 83 1.47 -0.97 -6.81
N SER A 84 0.29 -1.46 -7.18
CA SER A 84 -0.22 -2.78 -6.80
C SER A 84 -0.29 -3.78 -7.95
N ILE A 85 0.25 -3.44 -9.13
CA ILE A 85 0.05 -4.20 -10.38
C ILE A 85 0.62 -5.63 -10.36
N TYR A 86 1.63 -5.88 -9.53
CA TYR A 86 2.23 -7.21 -9.38
C TYR A 86 1.79 -7.95 -8.11
N GLY A 87 0.78 -7.44 -7.41
CA GLY A 87 0.34 -7.93 -6.11
C GLY A 87 1.28 -7.49 -4.98
N THR A 88 0.71 -7.10 -3.85
CA THR A 88 1.38 -6.52 -2.69
C THR A 88 1.34 -7.45 -1.49
N GLU A 89 2.10 -7.13 -0.43
CA GLU A 89 2.02 -7.84 0.85
C GLU A 89 0.59 -7.95 1.40
N GLY A 90 -0.29 -6.98 1.13
CA GLY A 90 -1.69 -6.97 1.55
C GLY A 90 -2.71 -7.34 0.47
N PHE A 91 -2.27 -7.63 -0.76
CA PHE A 91 -3.15 -7.89 -1.91
C PHE A 91 -2.50 -8.83 -2.92
N GLN A 92 -2.96 -10.09 -2.98
CA GLN A 92 -2.41 -11.10 -3.90
C GLN A 92 -3.46 -11.66 -4.89
N GLY A 93 -4.65 -11.06 -4.96
CA GLY A 93 -5.79 -11.59 -5.71
C GLY A 93 -5.62 -11.57 -7.24
N HIS A 94 -4.97 -10.54 -7.76
CA HIS A 94 -4.56 -10.46 -9.16
C HIS A 94 -3.19 -9.80 -9.25
N SER A 95 -2.34 -10.34 -10.13
CA SER A 95 -1.04 -9.78 -10.42
C SER A 95 -0.62 -10.08 -11.84
N ILE A 96 -0.01 -9.09 -12.48
CA ILE A 96 0.76 -9.30 -13.69
C ILE A 96 2.03 -10.09 -13.32
N PRO A 97 2.45 -11.09 -14.11
CA PRO A 97 3.66 -11.84 -13.82
C PRO A 97 4.91 -10.95 -13.95
N PHE A 98 5.91 -11.17 -13.09
CA PHE A 98 7.17 -10.41 -13.11
C PHE A 98 7.93 -10.49 -14.45
N THR A 99 7.65 -11.49 -15.29
CA THR A 99 8.21 -11.60 -16.64
C THR A 99 7.79 -10.44 -17.56
N ARG A 100 6.67 -9.75 -17.26
CA ARG A 100 6.19 -8.58 -18.02
C ARG A 100 6.71 -7.24 -17.51
N ARG A 101 7.56 -7.21 -16.47
CA ARG A 101 8.13 -5.96 -15.94
C ARG A 101 8.80 -5.10 -17.00
N GLY A 102 9.51 -5.72 -17.95
CA GLY A 102 10.15 -5.00 -19.04
C GLY A 102 9.17 -4.24 -19.94
N GLU A 103 7.99 -4.81 -20.17
CA GLU A 103 6.91 -4.20 -20.95
C GLU A 103 6.32 -3.00 -20.19
N ILE A 104 5.99 -3.18 -18.92
CA ILE A 104 5.43 -2.11 -18.07
C ILE A 104 6.42 -0.95 -17.96
N ARG A 105 7.69 -1.25 -17.65
CA ARG A 105 8.77 -0.28 -17.56
C ARG A 105 8.93 0.56 -18.83
N ALA A 106 8.77 -0.06 -20.00
CA ALA A 106 8.87 0.64 -21.28
C ALA A 106 7.73 1.65 -21.49
N LYS A 107 6.60 1.48 -20.79
CA LYS A 107 5.42 2.35 -20.90
C LYS A 107 5.39 3.45 -19.84
N ILE A 108 5.74 3.13 -18.59
CA ILE A 108 5.61 4.06 -17.46
C ILE A 108 6.93 4.70 -17.02
N GLY A 109 8.06 4.25 -17.57
CA GLY A 109 9.39 4.72 -17.20
C GLY A 109 10.06 3.83 -16.14
N ASN A 110 11.40 3.88 -16.10
CA ASN A 110 12.22 3.05 -15.20
C ASN A 110 11.95 3.35 -13.73
N ARG A 111 11.88 4.63 -13.37
CA ARG A 111 11.73 5.04 -11.98
C ARG A 111 10.35 4.70 -11.42
N ALA A 112 9.29 4.99 -12.17
CA ALA A 112 7.93 4.61 -11.81
C ALA A 112 7.80 3.09 -11.59
N GLU A 113 8.38 2.30 -12.50
CA GLU A 113 8.32 0.84 -12.41
C GLU A 113 9.13 0.26 -11.24
N ILE A 114 10.31 0.81 -10.94
CA ILE A 114 11.09 0.37 -9.77
C ILE A 114 10.33 0.61 -8.47
N LEU A 115 9.69 1.78 -8.33
CA LEU A 115 8.88 2.10 -7.15
C LEU A 115 7.66 1.18 -7.03
N ALA A 116 6.93 0.97 -8.12
CA ALA A 116 5.77 0.06 -8.15
C ALA A 116 6.17 -1.40 -7.87
N TYR A 117 7.27 -1.86 -8.46
CA TYR A 117 7.81 -3.19 -8.18
C TYR A 117 8.21 -3.33 -6.72
N THR A 118 8.93 -2.34 -6.17
CA THR A 118 9.36 -2.34 -4.76
C THR A 118 8.15 -2.41 -3.84
N PHE A 119 7.10 -1.63 -4.11
CA PHE A 119 5.85 -1.66 -3.34
C PHE A 119 5.21 -3.04 -3.31
N CYS A 120 5.26 -3.76 -4.44
CA CYS A 120 4.72 -5.11 -4.57
C CYS A 120 5.52 -6.16 -3.78
N VAL A 121 6.85 -6.07 -3.79
CA VAL A 121 7.73 -7.12 -3.27
C VAL A 121 8.24 -6.88 -1.86
N ILE A 122 8.11 -5.69 -1.30
CA ILE A 122 8.70 -5.35 0.00
C ILE A 122 7.97 -6.04 1.18
N ASP A 123 8.74 -6.42 2.20
CA ASP A 123 8.24 -6.59 3.57
C ASP A 123 8.07 -5.20 4.20
N ARG A 124 6.82 -4.76 4.39
CA ARG A 124 6.51 -3.39 4.84
C ARG A 124 7.15 -3.06 6.18
N LEU A 125 7.37 -4.05 7.04
CA LEU A 125 8.04 -3.83 8.34
C LEU A 125 9.49 -3.38 8.16
N SER A 126 10.18 -3.86 7.11
CA SER A 126 11.56 -3.45 6.83
C SER A 126 11.67 -1.97 6.41
N LEU A 127 10.62 -1.42 5.78
CA LEU A 127 10.52 0.02 5.52
C LEU A 127 10.29 0.78 6.83
N ASP A 128 9.38 0.31 7.67
CA ASP A 128 9.04 0.96 8.95
C ASP A 128 10.27 1.08 9.86
N GLU A 129 11.04 0.01 9.94
CA GLU A 129 12.31 -0.04 10.68
C GLU A 129 13.35 0.90 10.06
N SER A 130 13.43 0.95 8.73
CA SER A 130 14.38 1.82 8.03
C SER A 130 14.06 3.30 8.22
N VAL A 131 12.79 3.71 8.11
CA VAL A 131 12.35 5.09 8.36
C VAL A 131 12.56 5.47 9.83
N ARG A 132 12.28 4.57 10.77
CA ARG A 132 12.56 4.80 12.19
C ARG A 132 14.05 5.03 12.46
N ALA A 133 14.92 4.24 11.82
CA ALA A 133 16.37 4.32 12.01
C ALA A 133 16.98 5.67 11.57
N GLU A 134 16.36 6.37 10.61
CA GLU A 134 16.75 7.73 10.21
C GLU A 134 16.73 8.72 11.38
N PHE A 135 15.84 8.52 12.37
CA PHE A 135 15.77 9.37 13.56
C PHE A 135 16.76 8.97 14.68
N GLU A 136 17.33 7.76 14.60
CA GLU A 136 18.18 7.18 15.66
C GLU A 136 19.68 7.31 15.35
N GLY A 137 20.04 7.99 14.26
CA GLY A 137 21.42 8.10 13.78
C GLY A 137 22.00 6.77 13.29
N GLY A 138 21.14 5.78 13.04
CA GLY A 138 21.52 4.43 12.62
C GLY A 138 21.73 4.35 11.12
N GLY A 139 23.00 4.29 10.70
CA GLY A 139 23.39 4.17 9.30
C GLY A 139 22.95 2.85 8.66
N GLY A 140 22.07 2.96 7.67
CA GLY A 140 21.81 1.95 6.65
C GLY A 140 20.34 1.57 6.53
N ARG A 141 19.74 1.90 5.38
CA ARG A 141 18.42 1.40 4.96
C ARG A 141 18.52 -0.09 4.70
N LYS A 142 17.65 -0.87 5.32
CA LYS A 142 17.66 -2.34 5.23
C LYS A 142 16.32 -2.81 4.74
N LEU A 143 16.01 -2.49 3.48
CA LEU A 143 14.78 -2.95 2.86
C LEU A 143 14.94 -4.41 2.46
N LYS A 144 13.90 -5.19 2.73
CA LYS A 144 13.84 -6.61 2.38
C LYS A 144 12.59 -6.89 1.57
N ALA A 145 12.72 -7.81 0.63
CA ALA A 145 11.55 -8.41 0.02
C ALA A 145 10.80 -9.30 1.01
N ARG A 146 9.52 -9.57 0.73
CA ARG A 146 8.71 -10.50 1.51
C ARG A 146 9.36 -11.88 1.59
N ALA A 147 9.07 -12.59 2.67
CA ALA A 147 9.68 -13.89 2.95
C ALA A 147 9.30 -14.97 1.91
N ASP A 148 8.09 -14.91 1.34
CA ASP A 148 7.63 -15.80 0.28
C ASP A 148 8.37 -15.60 -1.06
N LEU A 149 9.01 -14.43 -1.24
CA LEU A 149 9.85 -14.12 -2.40
C LEU A 149 11.34 -14.36 -2.13
N GLY A 150 11.69 -14.98 -1.00
CA GLY A 150 13.06 -15.32 -0.64
C GLY A 150 13.81 -14.25 0.16
N ALA A 151 13.14 -13.20 0.64
CA ALA A 151 13.69 -12.20 1.55
C ALA A 151 15.01 -11.53 1.09
N PHE A 152 15.16 -11.33 -0.23
CA PHE A 152 16.33 -10.66 -0.79
C PHE A 152 16.39 -9.17 -0.36
N THR A 153 17.60 -8.62 -0.30
CA THR A 153 17.81 -7.19 -0.04
C THR A 153 17.31 -6.34 -1.21
N ILE A 154 16.62 -5.26 -0.90
CA ILE A 154 16.22 -4.25 -1.88
C ILE A 154 17.12 -3.03 -1.67
N ASP A 155 17.87 -2.67 -2.71
CA ASP A 155 18.73 -1.50 -2.72
C ASP A 155 18.04 -0.36 -3.46
N LEU A 156 17.80 0.74 -2.76
CA LEU A 156 17.30 2.00 -3.33
C LEU A 156 18.33 3.11 -3.09
N SER A 157 18.49 3.98 -4.07
CA SER A 157 19.19 5.26 -3.88
C SER A 157 18.49 6.15 -2.85
N ASP A 158 19.17 7.22 -2.41
CA ASP A 158 18.57 8.24 -1.52
C ASP A 158 17.28 8.82 -2.05
N GLU A 159 17.29 9.17 -3.33
CA GLU A 159 16.11 9.73 -3.97
C GLU A 159 15.01 8.67 -4.13
N GLU A 160 15.34 7.43 -4.54
CA GLU A 160 14.33 6.38 -4.71
C GLU A 160 13.70 5.98 -3.37
N PHE A 161 14.49 5.98 -2.28
CA PHE A 161 13.95 5.75 -0.95
C PHE A 161 12.98 6.86 -0.54
N HIS A 162 13.35 8.13 -0.76
CA HIS A 162 12.47 9.26 -0.49
C HIS A 162 11.14 9.13 -1.25
N ASP A 163 11.21 8.94 -2.58
CA ASP A 163 10.05 8.72 -3.44
C ASP A 163 9.20 7.51 -3.00
N PHE A 164 9.85 6.47 -2.49
CA PHE A 164 9.17 5.26 -2.02
C PHE A 164 8.43 5.49 -0.69
N VAL A 165 8.99 6.32 0.19
CA VAL A 165 8.31 6.76 1.42
C VAL A 165 7.12 7.66 1.06
N GLU A 166 7.24 8.55 0.06
CA GLU A 166 6.11 9.33 -0.47
C GLU A 166 5.00 8.40 -0.98
N LEU A 167 5.34 7.45 -1.85
CA LEU A 167 4.37 6.47 -2.37
C LEU A 167 3.66 5.72 -1.23
N THR A 168 4.42 5.24 -0.25
CA THR A 168 3.86 4.42 0.84
C THR A 168 2.97 5.21 1.79
N LEU A 169 3.33 6.46 2.11
CA LEU A 169 2.49 7.32 2.92
C LEU A 169 1.25 7.75 2.14
N GLY A 170 1.41 8.15 0.88
CA GLY A 170 0.33 8.60 0.01
C GLY A 170 -0.73 7.54 -0.23
N ASP A 171 -0.31 6.29 -0.48
CA ASP A 171 -1.16 5.10 -0.54
C ASP A 171 -2.10 5.00 0.66
N TRP A 172 -1.52 5.06 1.86
CA TRP A 172 -2.30 4.83 3.07
C TRP A 172 -3.18 6.00 3.47
N LEU A 173 -2.69 7.24 3.35
CA LEU A 173 -3.48 8.43 3.67
C LEU A 173 -4.70 8.58 2.76
N GLU A 174 -4.59 8.12 1.51
CA GLU A 174 -5.75 8.04 0.60
C GLU A 174 -6.75 6.96 1.06
N GLN A 175 -6.26 5.79 1.44
CA GLN A 175 -7.08 4.59 1.64
C GLN A 175 -7.79 4.53 3.01
N VAL A 176 -7.14 5.04 4.07
CA VAL A 176 -7.45 4.66 5.47
C VAL A 176 -8.90 4.94 5.87
N GLU A 177 -9.47 6.06 5.44
CA GLU A 177 -10.85 6.44 5.79
C GLU A 177 -11.85 5.42 5.23
N SER A 178 -11.78 5.17 3.92
CA SER A 178 -12.62 4.18 3.22
C SER A 178 -12.42 2.76 3.76
N ALA A 179 -11.17 2.37 4.06
CA ALA A 179 -10.87 1.08 4.67
C ALA A 179 -11.48 0.91 6.06
N SER A 180 -11.66 2.01 6.80
CA SER A 180 -12.22 2.00 8.16
C SER A 180 -13.74 1.81 8.21
N LEU A 181 -14.45 2.02 7.10
CA LEU A 181 -15.92 1.97 7.06
C LEU A 181 -16.50 0.54 7.15
N LYS A 182 -15.66 -0.48 7.03
CA LYS A 182 -16.09 -1.88 6.98
C LYS A 182 -15.13 -2.81 7.70
N GLU A 183 -15.60 -4.02 7.96
CA GLU A 183 -14.75 -5.11 8.45
C GLU A 183 -13.85 -5.62 7.33
N ASN A 184 -12.64 -6.08 7.69
CA ASN A 184 -11.70 -6.69 6.78
C ASN A 184 -11.19 -8.01 7.37
N PRO A 185 -11.76 -9.17 6.99
CA PRO A 185 -11.33 -10.48 7.47
C PRO A 185 -9.88 -10.86 7.14
N LEU A 186 -9.32 -10.34 6.04
CA LEU A 186 -7.91 -10.60 5.67
C LEU A 186 -6.97 -9.94 6.68
N PHE A 187 -7.26 -8.68 7.01
CA PHE A 187 -6.49 -7.93 8.00
C PHE A 187 -6.98 -8.12 9.44
N ARG A 188 -8.07 -8.88 9.63
CA ARG A 188 -8.78 -9.12 10.90
C ARG A 188 -9.28 -7.84 11.57
N TRP A 189 -9.70 -6.87 10.75
CA TRP A 189 -10.24 -5.60 11.24
C TRP A 189 -11.74 -5.68 11.46
N LYS A 190 -12.18 -5.13 12.58
CA LYS A 190 -13.54 -4.62 12.78
C LYS A 190 -13.66 -3.22 12.19
N VAL A 191 -14.89 -2.76 12.01
CA VAL A 191 -15.17 -1.37 11.57
C VAL A 191 -14.41 -0.38 12.45
N GLY A 192 -13.63 0.50 11.82
CA GLY A 192 -12.77 1.49 12.48
C GLY A 192 -11.34 1.04 12.75
N GLN A 193 -11.01 -0.25 12.72
CA GLN A 193 -9.67 -0.73 13.08
C GLN A 193 -8.61 -0.51 12.00
N ALA A 194 -9.00 -0.11 10.78
CA ALA A 194 -8.04 0.30 9.75
C ALA A 194 -7.13 1.43 10.28
N TRP A 195 -7.66 2.41 11.02
CA TRP A 195 -6.88 3.52 11.61
C TRP A 195 -5.70 3.05 12.51
N CYS A 196 -5.77 1.85 13.07
CA CYS A 196 -4.72 1.28 13.91
C CYS A 196 -3.53 0.72 13.10
N TYR A 197 -3.73 0.45 11.81
CA TYR A 197 -2.75 -0.24 10.99
C TYR A 197 -1.52 0.64 10.75
N ARG A 198 -0.36 0.11 11.16
CA ARG A 198 0.97 0.73 11.00
C ARG A 198 1.00 2.22 11.40
N ARG A 199 0.15 2.63 12.34
CA ARG A 199 -0.04 4.05 12.69
C ARG A 199 1.29 4.74 12.97
N GLN A 200 2.11 4.17 13.86
CA GLN A 200 3.36 4.81 14.24
C GLN A 200 4.33 4.88 13.07
N ALA A 201 4.31 3.89 12.17
CA ALA A 201 5.11 3.91 10.96
C ALA A 201 4.68 5.04 10.01
N TYR A 202 3.37 5.19 9.75
CA TYR A 202 2.87 6.29 8.92
C TYR A 202 3.14 7.67 9.52
N LYS A 203 3.07 7.80 10.85
CA LYS A 203 3.47 9.02 11.57
C LYS A 203 4.97 9.29 11.45
N ASN A 204 5.80 8.25 11.47
CA ASN A 204 7.25 8.40 11.28
C ASN A 204 7.57 8.78 9.82
N MET A 205 6.86 8.21 8.84
CA MET A 205 6.98 8.57 7.43
C MET A 205 6.57 10.02 7.17
N SER A 206 5.47 10.48 7.78
CA SER A 206 5.05 11.88 7.64
C SER A 206 6.10 12.83 8.22
N LYS A 207 6.66 12.53 9.39
CA LYS A 207 7.79 13.28 9.96
C LYS A 207 9.03 13.26 9.08
N TYR A 208 9.35 12.12 8.47
CA TYR A 208 10.50 11.99 7.57
C TYR A 208 10.33 12.88 6.33
N LEU A 209 9.11 12.99 5.80
CA LEU A 209 8.80 13.78 4.60
C LEU A 209 8.48 15.26 4.89
N GLY A 210 8.33 15.66 6.15
CA GLY A 210 7.80 17.00 6.51
C GLY A 210 6.31 17.16 6.17
N LYS A 211 5.55 16.06 6.26
CA LYS A 211 4.12 15.94 5.92
C LYS A 211 3.23 15.67 7.12
N GLU A 212 3.65 16.11 8.30
CA GLU A 212 2.88 15.90 9.54
C GLU A 212 1.48 16.51 9.44
N ALA A 213 1.34 17.67 8.78
CA ALA A 213 0.05 18.33 8.60
C ALA A 213 -0.93 17.49 7.79
N GLU A 214 -0.50 16.88 6.67
CA GLU A 214 -1.33 15.99 5.86
C GLU A 214 -1.73 14.72 6.63
N TYR A 215 -0.80 14.15 7.40
CA TYR A 215 -1.10 13.02 8.29
C TYR A 215 -2.14 13.41 9.35
N GLU A 216 -1.95 14.55 10.03
CA GLU A 216 -2.83 15.04 11.08
C GLU A 216 -4.24 15.37 10.55
N GLU A 217 -4.34 15.95 9.36
CA GLU A 217 -5.61 16.23 8.70
C GLU A 217 -6.42 14.95 8.44
N VAL A 218 -5.77 13.91 7.92
CA VAL A 218 -6.42 12.62 7.65
C VAL A 218 -6.78 11.90 8.94
N PHE A 219 -5.84 11.79 9.89
CA PHE A 219 -6.07 11.09 11.15
C PHE A 219 -6.99 11.85 12.12
N ALA A 220 -7.25 13.14 11.91
CA ALA A 220 -8.28 13.88 12.67
C ALA A 220 -9.70 13.31 12.49
N LYS A 221 -9.94 12.52 11.43
CA LYS A 221 -11.22 11.85 11.14
C LYS A 221 -11.42 10.56 11.95
N GLU A 222 -10.39 10.05 12.62
CA GLU A 222 -10.49 8.80 13.37
C GLU A 222 -11.31 8.97 14.66
N ARG A 223 -11.95 7.89 15.11
CA ARG A 223 -12.66 7.88 16.40
C ARG A 223 -11.67 7.82 17.56
N GLU A 224 -11.95 8.56 18.64
CA GLU A 224 -11.15 8.58 19.88
C GLU A 224 -10.81 7.17 20.40
N GLU A 225 -11.72 6.22 20.25
CA GLU A 225 -11.55 4.84 20.69
C GLU A 225 -10.31 4.15 20.10
N TRP A 226 -9.88 4.53 18.89
CA TRP A 226 -8.79 3.88 18.17
C TRP A 226 -7.43 4.56 18.36
N LYS A 227 -7.37 5.77 18.94
CA LYS A 227 -6.14 6.58 19.05
C LYS A 227 -5.01 5.93 19.86
N GLU A 228 -5.38 5.03 20.76
CA GLU A 228 -4.43 4.30 21.60
C GLU A 228 -4.16 2.88 21.08
N TRP A 229 -4.55 2.54 19.85
CA TRP A 229 -4.41 1.19 19.32
C TRP A 229 -3.48 1.13 18.11
N GLU A 230 -2.80 0.00 17.95
CA GLU A 230 -1.88 -0.25 16.85
C GLU A 230 -1.92 -1.71 16.41
N GLN A 231 -1.83 -1.93 15.10
CA GLN A 231 -1.44 -3.18 14.48
C GLN A 231 -0.16 -2.92 13.68
N ILE A 232 0.97 -3.47 14.12
CA ILE A 232 2.28 -3.13 13.56
C ILE A 232 2.52 -3.83 12.23
N LYS A 233 2.02 -5.06 12.08
CA LYS A 233 2.36 -5.89 10.93
C LYS A 233 1.14 -6.24 10.08
N THR A 234 1.33 -6.22 8.76
CA THR A 234 0.42 -6.84 7.79
C THR A 234 0.22 -8.32 8.12
N PRO A 235 -1.02 -8.80 8.30
CA PRO A 235 -1.25 -10.22 8.46
C PRO A 235 -0.83 -11.01 7.20
N PRO A 236 -0.27 -12.21 7.36
CA PRO A 236 0.16 -13.03 6.23
C PRO A 236 -1.04 -13.48 5.38
N MET A 237 -0.91 -13.25 4.06
CA MET A 237 -2.01 -13.42 3.09
C MET A 237 -2.22 -14.86 2.61
N SER A 238 -1.25 -15.76 2.80
CA SER A 238 -1.36 -17.19 2.43
C SER A 238 -0.99 -18.12 3.60
N ASP A 239 -1.37 -19.39 3.49
CA ASP A 239 -1.01 -20.41 4.48
C ASP A 239 0.51 -20.67 4.51
N GLU A 240 1.17 -20.57 3.36
CA GLU A 240 2.62 -20.65 3.25
C GLU A 240 3.28 -19.46 3.93
N ALA A 241 2.77 -18.24 3.74
CA ALA A 241 3.27 -17.05 4.43
C ALA A 241 3.08 -17.17 5.96
N ARG A 242 1.92 -17.69 6.40
CA ARG A 242 1.65 -17.99 7.81
C ARG A 242 2.63 -19.02 8.37
N GLU A 243 2.97 -20.04 7.59
CA GLU A 243 3.89 -21.09 8.02
C GLU A 243 5.34 -20.60 8.09
N ILE A 244 5.79 -19.83 7.09
CA ILE A 244 7.10 -19.17 7.11
C ILE A 244 7.20 -18.25 8.32
N GLU A 245 6.15 -17.49 8.62
CA GLU A 245 6.11 -16.58 9.76
C GLU A 245 6.08 -17.32 11.10
N ARG A 246 5.28 -18.40 11.22
CA ARG A 246 5.29 -19.28 12.40
C ARG A 246 6.67 -19.85 12.63
N ARG A 247 7.33 -20.37 11.59
CA ARG A 247 8.67 -20.97 11.68
C ARG A 247 9.76 -19.98 12.14
N ASN A 248 9.58 -18.68 11.89
CA ASN A 248 10.53 -17.64 12.28
C ASN A 248 10.29 -17.08 13.71
N GLU A 249 9.30 -17.60 14.46
CA GLU A 249 8.85 -17.30 15.84
C GLU A 249 9.24 -15.95 16.51
N ARG A 250 8.31 -14.98 16.45
CA ARG A 250 7.70 -14.21 17.59
C ARG A 250 6.58 -13.26 17.14
N ILE A 251 5.94 -13.51 15.99
CA ILE A 251 5.33 -12.42 15.20
C ILE A 251 3.79 -12.38 15.27
N MET A 252 3.12 -13.44 15.76
CA MET A 252 1.65 -13.45 15.81
C MET A 252 1.06 -12.27 16.62
N LEU A 253 1.73 -11.89 17.73
CA LEU A 253 1.31 -10.78 18.60
C LEU A 253 1.39 -9.39 17.93
N LEU A 254 2.25 -9.19 16.91
CA LEU A 254 2.41 -7.90 16.24
C LEU A 254 1.36 -7.63 15.16
N SER A 255 0.75 -8.71 14.65
CA SER A 255 -0.31 -8.65 13.62
C SER A 255 -1.70 -8.42 14.21
N GLU A 256 -1.87 -8.47 15.53
CA GLU A 256 -3.14 -8.18 16.19
C GLU A 256 -3.25 -6.69 16.53
N VAL A 257 -4.46 -6.14 16.38
CA VAL A 257 -4.78 -4.79 16.86
C VAL A 257 -4.77 -4.82 18.38
N ARG A 258 -3.86 -4.05 18.98
CA ARG A 258 -3.65 -4.02 20.43
C ARG A 258 -3.48 -2.60 20.94
N LYS A 259 -3.78 -2.38 22.21
CA LYS A 259 -3.54 -1.09 22.85
C LYS A 259 -2.04 -0.81 22.96
N ILE A 260 -1.62 0.40 22.61
CA ILE A 260 -0.28 0.93 22.85
C ILE A 260 -0.08 0.95 24.37
N GLY A 261 0.97 0.29 24.87
CA GLY A 261 1.24 0.19 26.30
C GLY A 261 1.46 1.58 26.93
N ILE A 262 0.85 1.80 28.09
CA ILE A 262 1.21 2.87 29.04
C ILE A 262 2.33 2.35 29.93
#